data_AF-A0A971ES91-F1
#
_entry.id   AF-A0A971ES91-F1
#
_cell.length_a   1.000
_cell.length_b   1.000
_cell.length_c   1.000
_cell.angle_alpha   90.00
_cell.angle_beta   90.00
_cell.angle_gamma   90.00
#
_symmetry.space_group_name_H-M   'P 1'
#
loop_
_entity.id
_entity.type
_entity.pdbx_description
1 polymer ?
#
loop_
_entity_poly.entity_id
_entity_poly.type
_entity_poly.pdbx_seq_one_letter_code
_entity_poly.pdbx_strand_id
1 'polypeptide(L)'
;MSTVSEKLRKFSFMVMKEADEKKKEIISEAERENRELIDKEEIQSLKKAYERIQEAIRVIDKEMNEKVSKALLESKHALFKRREEMIDLIFLNVKTKISQFKREEGYKSYIEDMVKNGLNTIGQGDVQIYADSDDLALLEEIKQKNNLSFDVLESDDKLLGGLVIVNRSKGILLDYSFKSKLDYERENFLENFGLSIE
;
A
#
# COMPACT_ATOMS: atom_id res chain seq x y z
N MET A 1 35.06 22.81 103.81
CA MET A 1 34.19 23.68 102.96
C MET A 1 34.99 24.06 101.73
N SER A 2 34.57 23.69 100.52
CA SER A 2 35.30 24.04 99.28
C SER A 2 35.26 25.55 99.03
N THR A 3 36.41 26.14 98.68
CA THR A 3 36.57 27.58 98.46
C THR A 3 35.83 28.02 97.19
N VAL A 4 35.32 29.26 97.16
CA VAL A 4 34.52 29.80 96.05
C VAL A 4 35.20 29.65 94.69
N SER A 5 36.53 29.75 94.64
CA SER A 5 37.35 29.57 93.43
C SER A 5 37.32 28.14 92.86
N GLU A 6 37.27 27.10 93.70
CA GLU A 6 37.16 25.71 93.25
C GLU A 6 35.78 25.42 92.67
N LYS A 7 34.73 25.96 93.28
CA LYS A 7 33.36 25.85 92.77
C LYS A 7 33.20 26.54 91.42
N LEU A 8 33.80 27.73 91.25
CA LEU A 8 33.78 28.45 89.98
C LEU A 8 34.52 27.69 88.86
N ARG A 9 35.67 27.08 89.18
CA ARG A 9 36.42 26.24 88.24
C ARG A 9 35.65 24.98 87.83
N LYS A 10 35.02 24.29 88.80
CA LYS A 10 34.17 23.13 88.51
C LYS A 10 32.95 23.50 87.65
N PHE A 11 32.31 24.64 87.94
CA PHE A 11 31.21 25.15 87.13
C PHE A 11 31.66 25.49 85.70
N SER A 12 32.75 26.24 85.55
CA SER A 12 33.33 26.57 84.24
C SER A 12 33.70 25.31 83.44
N PHE A 13 34.27 24.29 84.09
CA PHE A 13 34.59 23.02 83.44
C PHE A 13 33.33 22.28 82.98
N MET A 14 32.28 22.23 83.81
CA MET A 14 31.01 21.60 83.42
C MET A 14 30.35 22.32 82.24
N VAL A 15 30.32 23.66 82.25
CA VAL A 15 29.75 24.45 81.15
C VAL A 15 30.54 24.27 79.86
N MET A 16 31.87 24.28 79.93
CA MET A 16 32.71 24.04 78.74
C MET A 16 32.56 22.62 78.20
N LYS A 17 32.48 21.61 79.09
CA LYS A 17 32.24 20.23 78.70
C LYS A 17 30.88 20.06 78.00
N GLU A 18 29.83 20.64 78.56
CA GLU A 18 28.49 20.63 77.97
C GLU A 18 28.46 21.36 76.61
N ALA A 19 29.18 22.47 76.49
CA ALA A 19 29.31 23.20 75.22
C ALA A 19 30.07 22.38 74.16
N ASP A 20 31.14 21.67 74.54
CA ASP A 20 31.88 20.78 73.65
C ASP A 20 31.07 19.55 73.23
N GLU A 21 30.27 18.99 74.13
CA GLU A 21 29.34 17.89 73.83
C GLU A 21 28.26 18.35 72.83
N LYS A 22 27.60 19.49 73.09
CA LYS A 22 26.63 20.08 72.14
C LYS A 22 27.26 20.41 70.79
N LYS A 23 28.49 20.93 70.77
CA LYS A 23 29.21 21.20 69.51
C LYS A 23 29.43 19.92 68.72
N LYS A 24 29.84 18.83 69.37
CA LYS A 24 30.04 17.54 68.72
C LYS A 24 28.73 16.97 68.19
N GLU A 25 27.65 17.09 68.95
CA GLU A 25 26.31 16.67 68.51
C GLU A 25 25.87 17.45 67.26
N ILE A 26 25.97 18.79 67.27
CA ILE A 26 25.61 19.64 66.13
C ILE A 26 26.43 19.28 64.88
N ILE A 27 27.75 19.08 65.03
CA ILE A 27 28.60 18.71 63.90
C ILE A 27 28.22 17.32 63.38
N SER A 28 28.01 16.35 64.27
CA SER A 28 27.63 14.99 63.87
C SER A 28 26.26 14.96 63.17
N GLU A 29 25.32 15.78 63.62
CA GLU A 29 24.00 15.91 63.00
C GLU A 29 24.11 16.57 61.62
N ALA A 30 24.82 17.70 61.52
CA ALA A 30 25.04 18.38 60.24
C ALA A 30 25.76 17.50 59.21
N GLU A 31 26.75 16.71 59.63
CA GLU A 31 27.43 15.75 58.76
C GLU A 31 26.49 14.62 58.31
N ARG A 32 25.61 14.14 59.19
CA ARG A 32 24.62 13.12 58.85
C ARG A 32 23.61 13.64 57.84
N GLU A 33 23.04 14.83 58.08
CA GLU A 33 22.11 15.48 57.16
C GLU A 33 22.75 15.76 55.80
N ASN A 34 24.00 16.23 55.78
CA ASN A 34 24.71 16.49 54.53
C ASN A 34 24.95 15.20 53.74
N ARG A 35 25.31 14.08 54.40
CA ARG A 35 25.44 12.77 53.75
C ARG A 35 24.10 12.31 53.17
N GLU A 36 23.03 12.36 53.97
CA GLU A 36 21.68 11.98 53.52
C GLU A 36 21.22 12.82 52.32
N LEU A 37 21.55 14.11 52.29
CA LEU A 37 21.22 15.01 51.19
C LEU A 37 22.02 14.70 49.92
N ILE A 38 23.33 14.45 50.05
CA ILE A 38 24.20 14.04 48.93
C ILE A 38 23.70 12.73 48.32
N ASP A 39 23.46 11.71 49.14
CA ASP A 39 22.99 10.40 48.68
C ASP A 39 21.66 10.53 47.93
N LYS A 40 20.74 11.35 48.47
CA LYS A 40 19.44 11.60 47.85
C LYS A 40 19.57 12.31 46.50
N GLU A 41 20.43 13.33 46.40
CA GLU A 41 20.66 14.05 45.14
C GLU A 41 21.41 13.19 44.11
N GLU A 42 22.31 12.32 44.54
CA GLU A 42 22.99 11.35 43.67
C GLU A 42 21.98 10.36 43.06
N ILE A 43 21.12 9.75 43.89
CA ILE A 43 20.06 8.85 43.42
C ILE A 43 19.12 9.56 42.44
N GLN A 44 18.71 10.79 42.76
CA GLN A 44 17.85 11.58 41.85
C GLN A 44 18.55 11.89 40.53
N SER A 45 19.83 12.24 40.56
CA SER A 45 20.62 12.57 39.37
C SER A 45 20.81 11.34 38.48
N LEU A 46 21.13 10.18 39.08
CA LEU A 46 21.21 8.90 38.38
C LEU A 46 19.88 8.51 37.75
N LYS A 47 18.77 8.65 38.48
CA LYS A 47 17.43 8.38 37.94
C LYS A 47 17.11 9.28 36.74
N LYS A 48 17.36 10.59 36.84
CA LYS A 48 17.15 11.54 35.73
C LYS A 48 18.02 11.19 34.51
N ALA A 49 19.28 10.79 34.73
CA ALA A 49 20.17 10.37 33.66
C ALA A 49 19.64 9.10 32.97
N TYR A 50 19.20 8.11 33.75
CA TYR A 50 18.62 6.88 33.22
C TYR A 50 17.34 7.14 32.42
N GLU A 51 16.43 7.97 32.92
CA GLU A 51 15.20 8.35 32.22
C GLU A 51 15.50 9.04 30.89
N ARG A 52 16.48 9.94 30.84
CA ARG A 52 16.94 10.58 29.60
C ARG A 52 17.50 9.58 28.59
N ILE A 53 18.29 8.60 29.04
CA ILE A 53 18.83 7.55 28.17
C ILE A 53 17.66 6.73 27.59
N GLN A 54 16.69 6.34 28.42
CA GLN A 54 15.52 5.58 27.96
C GLN A 54 14.67 6.36 26.96
N GLU A 55 14.46 7.65 27.19
CA GLU A 55 13.76 8.52 26.24
C GLU A 55 14.51 8.62 24.91
N ALA A 56 15.84 8.82 24.95
CA ALA A 56 16.67 8.85 23.73
C ALA A 56 16.59 7.54 22.94
N ILE A 57 16.64 6.39 23.62
CA ILE A 57 16.49 5.06 22.98
C ILE A 57 15.14 4.96 22.27
N ARG A 58 14.04 5.35 22.94
CA ARG A 58 12.69 5.32 22.34
C ARG A 58 12.59 6.21 21.10
N VAL A 59 13.22 7.39 21.12
CA VAL A 59 13.26 8.29 19.97
C VAL A 59 14.02 7.64 18.81
N ILE A 60 15.20 7.06 19.08
CA ILE A 60 16.00 6.38 18.05
C ILE A 60 15.23 5.20 17.45
N ASP A 61 14.61 4.35 18.28
CA ASP A 61 13.83 3.21 17.82
C ASP A 61 12.65 3.65 16.95
N LYS A 62 11.97 4.71 17.35
CA LYS A 62 10.87 5.30 16.57
C LYS A 62 11.36 5.79 15.21
N GLU A 63 12.43 6.58 15.17
CA GLU A 63 12.99 7.10 13.92
C GLU A 63 13.48 5.98 12.99
N MET A 64 14.08 4.93 13.55
CA MET A 64 14.51 3.76 12.78
C MET A 64 13.30 3.06 12.14
N ASN A 65 12.25 2.80 12.93
CA ASN A 65 11.03 2.15 12.44
C ASN A 65 10.32 2.98 11.36
N GLU A 66 10.28 4.30 11.52
CA GLU A 66 9.73 5.22 10.52
C GLU A 66 10.54 5.17 9.22
N LYS A 67 11.88 5.19 9.30
CA LYS A 67 12.76 5.09 8.12
C LYS A 67 12.59 3.76 7.39
N VAL A 68 12.57 2.64 8.11
CA VAL A 68 12.37 1.31 7.52
C VAL A 68 10.99 1.21 6.86
N SER A 69 9.95 1.67 7.56
CA SER A 69 8.58 1.63 7.04
C SER A 69 8.42 2.49 5.79
N LYS A 70 9.03 3.69 5.77
CA LYS A 70 9.06 4.56 4.59
C LYS A 70 9.78 3.90 3.41
N ALA A 71 10.97 3.34 3.63
CA ALA A 71 11.72 2.66 2.58
C ALA A 71 10.96 1.45 2.00
N LEU A 72 10.26 0.69 2.86
CA LEU A 72 9.43 -0.44 2.43
C LEU A 72 8.26 0.02 1.55
N LEU A 73 7.57 1.09 1.95
CA LEU A 73 6.46 1.67 1.17
C LEU A 73 6.94 2.21 -0.18
N GLU A 74 8.06 2.94 -0.20
CA GLU A 74 8.67 3.45 -1.43
C GLU A 74 9.06 2.31 -2.38
N SER A 75 9.64 1.24 -1.85
CA SER A 75 10.00 0.04 -2.63
C SER A 75 8.77 -0.66 -3.21
N LYS A 76 7.72 -0.88 -2.40
CA LYS A 76 6.45 -1.46 -2.89
C LYS A 76 5.81 -0.60 -3.98
N HIS A 77 5.78 0.72 -3.77
CA HIS A 77 5.24 1.64 -4.76
C HIS A 77 6.02 1.60 -6.08
N ALA A 78 7.35 1.62 -6.03
CA ALA A 78 8.20 1.50 -7.22
C ALA A 78 7.97 0.17 -7.96
N LEU A 79 7.83 -0.94 -7.21
CA LEU A 79 7.54 -2.25 -7.77
C LEU A 79 6.19 -2.30 -8.49
N PHE A 80 5.11 -1.79 -7.85
CA PHE A 80 3.78 -1.76 -8.47
C PHE A 80 3.74 -0.87 -9.70
N LYS A 81 4.35 0.32 -9.62
CA LYS A 81 4.46 1.21 -10.77
C LYS A 81 5.17 0.53 -11.94
N ARG A 82 6.30 -0.13 -11.69
CA ARG A 82 7.06 -0.82 -12.75
C ARG A 82 6.26 -1.96 -13.36
N ARG A 83 5.44 -2.65 -12.56
CA ARG A 83 4.54 -3.71 -13.04
C ARG A 83 3.44 -3.14 -13.94
N GLU A 84 2.80 -2.06 -13.52
CA GLU A 84 1.76 -1.40 -14.33
C GLU A 84 2.32 -0.96 -15.68
N GLU A 85 3.50 -0.35 -15.71
CA GLU A 85 4.20 0.00 -16.95
C GLU A 85 4.44 -1.22 -17.87
N MET A 86 4.82 -2.36 -17.29
CA MET A 86 5.03 -3.59 -18.07
C MET A 86 3.71 -4.13 -18.63
N ILE A 87 2.64 -4.13 -17.84
CA ILE A 87 1.31 -4.54 -18.28
C ILE A 87 0.84 -3.64 -19.43
N ASP A 88 0.97 -2.32 -19.29
CA ASP A 88 0.58 -1.38 -20.33
C ASP A 88 1.36 -1.61 -21.64
N LEU A 89 2.67 -1.86 -21.56
CA LEU A 89 3.49 -2.20 -22.72
C LEU A 89 3.04 -3.52 -23.39
N ILE A 90 2.71 -4.54 -22.60
CA ILE A 90 2.21 -5.82 -23.11
C ILE A 90 0.90 -5.59 -23.86
N PHE A 91 -0.07 -4.90 -23.26
CA PHE A 91 -1.38 -4.67 -23.88
C PHE A 91 -1.29 -3.74 -25.10
N LEU A 92 -0.36 -2.78 -25.11
CA LEU A 92 -0.06 -1.98 -26.29
C LEU A 92 0.46 -2.85 -27.45
N ASN A 93 1.35 -3.81 -27.15
CA ASN A 93 1.86 -4.75 -28.14
C ASN A 93 0.74 -5.69 -28.65
N VAL A 94 -0.16 -6.14 -27.79
CA VAL A 94 -1.31 -6.96 -28.21
C VAL A 94 -2.24 -6.16 -29.13
N LYS A 95 -2.57 -4.90 -28.79
CA LYS A 95 -3.35 -4.01 -29.68
C LYS A 95 -2.70 -3.82 -31.04
N THR A 96 -1.38 -3.68 -31.07
CA THR A 96 -0.61 -3.59 -32.32
C THR A 96 -0.72 -4.88 -33.13
N LYS A 97 -0.58 -6.05 -32.49
CA LYS A 97 -0.74 -7.36 -33.13
C LYS A 97 -2.15 -7.58 -33.67
N ILE A 98 -3.19 -7.16 -32.94
CA ILE A 98 -4.58 -7.21 -33.42
C ILE A 98 -4.72 -6.33 -34.68
N SER A 99 -4.19 -5.12 -34.66
CA SER A 99 -4.23 -4.20 -35.81
C SER A 99 -3.51 -4.76 -37.04
N GLN A 100 -2.44 -5.54 -36.84
CA GLN A 100 -1.74 -6.27 -37.90
C GLN A 100 -2.59 -7.44 -38.41
N PHE A 101 -3.12 -8.26 -37.49
CA PHE A 101 -3.96 -9.40 -37.81
C PHE A 101 -5.19 -9.00 -38.63
N LYS A 102 -5.83 -7.86 -38.34
CA LYS A 102 -6.96 -7.31 -39.13
C LYS A 102 -6.64 -7.14 -40.62
N ARG A 103 -5.36 -7.02 -41.00
CA ARG A 103 -4.90 -6.83 -42.38
C ARG A 103 -4.44 -8.14 -43.03
N GLU A 104 -4.38 -9.23 -42.28
CA GLU A 104 -3.99 -10.55 -42.78
C GLU A 104 -5.18 -11.26 -43.43
N GLU A 105 -4.91 -12.14 -44.39
CA GLU A 105 -5.94 -12.89 -45.10
C GLU A 105 -6.81 -13.75 -44.17
N GLY A 106 -6.23 -14.21 -43.05
CA GLY A 106 -6.92 -15.02 -42.04
C GLY A 106 -8.03 -14.29 -41.29
N TYR A 107 -8.03 -12.95 -41.26
CA TYR A 107 -9.03 -12.17 -40.53
C TYR A 107 -10.45 -12.37 -41.07
N LYS A 108 -10.58 -12.47 -42.39
CA LYS A 108 -11.86 -12.70 -43.05
C LYS A 108 -12.51 -14.01 -42.61
N SER A 109 -11.75 -15.10 -42.62
CA SER A 109 -12.22 -16.41 -42.15
C SER A 109 -12.59 -16.36 -40.66
N TYR A 110 -11.78 -15.66 -39.86
CA TYR A 110 -12.04 -15.48 -38.42
C TYR A 110 -13.37 -14.77 -38.13
N ILE A 111 -13.68 -13.68 -38.86
CA ILE A 111 -14.96 -12.98 -38.74
C ILE A 111 -16.12 -13.83 -39.26
N GLU A 112 -15.93 -14.55 -40.38
CA GLU A 112 -16.96 -15.44 -40.93
C GLU A 112 -17.34 -16.55 -39.93
N ASP A 113 -16.37 -17.16 -39.26
CA ASP A 113 -16.60 -18.16 -38.22
C ASP A 113 -17.30 -17.56 -36.99
N MET A 114 -16.90 -16.35 -36.59
CA MET A 114 -17.50 -15.63 -35.47
C MET A 114 -18.98 -15.30 -35.71
N VAL A 115 -19.33 -14.86 -36.93
CA VAL A 115 -20.72 -14.64 -37.34
C VAL A 115 -21.51 -15.95 -37.27
N LYS A 116 -21.01 -17.03 -37.88
CA LYS A 116 -21.70 -18.33 -37.90
C LYS A 116 -21.96 -18.86 -36.48
N ASN A 117 -20.93 -18.86 -35.64
CA ASN A 117 -21.03 -19.32 -34.24
C ASN A 117 -21.98 -18.44 -33.42
N GLY A 118 -21.91 -17.13 -33.61
CA GLY A 118 -22.77 -16.18 -32.93
C GLY A 118 -24.24 -16.30 -33.32
N LEU A 119 -24.54 -16.46 -34.61
CA LEU A 119 -25.91 -16.69 -35.10
C LEU A 119 -26.49 -18.01 -34.57
N ASN A 120 -25.68 -19.07 -34.52
CA ASN A 120 -26.09 -20.36 -33.94
C ASN A 120 -26.42 -20.23 -32.44
N THR A 121 -25.67 -19.40 -31.71
CA THR A 121 -25.84 -19.20 -30.27
C THR A 121 -27.04 -18.31 -29.95
N ILE A 122 -27.20 -17.20 -30.67
CA ILE A 122 -28.28 -16.21 -30.42
C ILE A 122 -29.64 -16.68 -30.96
N GLY A 123 -29.60 -17.54 -31.98
CA GLY A 123 -30.76 -18.10 -32.68
C GLY A 123 -31.53 -17.09 -33.53
N GLN A 124 -32.62 -17.56 -34.14
CA GLN A 124 -33.42 -16.78 -35.10
C GLN A 124 -34.17 -15.58 -34.47
N GLY A 125 -34.52 -14.60 -35.29
CA GLY A 125 -35.27 -13.39 -34.91
C GLY A 125 -34.75 -12.15 -35.64
N ASP A 126 -35.06 -10.98 -35.07
CA ASP A 126 -34.48 -9.69 -35.47
C ASP A 126 -33.04 -9.60 -34.94
N VAL A 127 -32.06 -9.92 -35.80
CA VAL A 127 -30.64 -9.96 -35.46
C VAL A 127 -29.88 -8.81 -36.13
N GLN A 128 -29.10 -8.10 -35.34
CA GLN A 128 -28.24 -7.00 -35.76
C GLN A 128 -26.79 -7.29 -35.35
N ILE A 129 -25.84 -7.02 -36.24
CA ILE A 129 -24.41 -7.15 -35.99
C ILE A 129 -23.77 -5.76 -36.07
N TYR A 130 -23.14 -5.36 -34.98
CA TYR A 130 -22.39 -4.12 -34.85
C TYR A 130 -20.89 -4.41 -35.02
N ALA A 131 -20.22 -3.60 -35.82
CA ALA A 131 -18.78 -3.70 -36.03
C ALA A 131 -18.12 -2.33 -36.25
N ASP A 132 -16.79 -2.30 -36.22
CA ASP A 132 -16.05 -1.10 -36.64
C ASP A 132 -16.33 -0.79 -38.12
N SER A 133 -16.29 0.50 -38.49
CA SER A 133 -16.42 0.99 -39.88
C SER A 133 -15.65 0.17 -40.92
N ASP A 134 -14.44 -0.26 -40.55
CA ASP A 134 -13.50 -0.96 -41.42
C ASP A 134 -13.97 -2.37 -41.79
N ASP A 135 -14.85 -2.97 -40.98
CA ASP A 135 -15.28 -4.37 -41.11
C ASP A 135 -16.70 -4.50 -41.70
N LEU A 136 -17.41 -3.39 -41.94
CA LEU A 136 -18.80 -3.40 -42.44
C LEU A 136 -18.91 -4.02 -43.85
N ALA A 137 -17.99 -3.66 -44.75
CA ALA A 137 -17.97 -4.21 -46.11
C ALA A 137 -17.73 -5.73 -46.11
N LEU A 138 -16.87 -6.19 -45.21
CA LEU A 138 -16.58 -7.62 -45.03
C LEU A 138 -17.82 -8.37 -44.52
N LEU A 139 -18.57 -7.80 -43.58
CA LEU A 139 -19.80 -8.40 -43.05
C LEU A 139 -20.90 -8.49 -44.12
N GLU A 140 -21.07 -7.47 -44.96
CA GLU A 140 -22.01 -7.50 -46.07
C GLU A 140 -21.64 -8.58 -47.11
N GLU A 141 -20.34 -8.74 -47.40
CA GLU A 141 -19.87 -9.83 -48.26
C GLU A 141 -20.18 -11.21 -47.66
N ILE A 142 -19.92 -11.40 -46.37
CA ILE A 142 -20.21 -12.66 -45.65
C ILE A 142 -21.71 -12.96 -45.64
N LYS A 143 -22.54 -11.94 -45.40
CA LYS A 143 -24.01 -12.02 -45.42
C LYS A 143 -24.53 -12.54 -46.76
N GLN A 144 -24.06 -11.95 -47.86
CA GLN A 144 -24.45 -12.33 -49.22
C GLN A 144 -23.95 -13.73 -49.59
N LYS A 145 -22.66 -14.00 -49.37
CA LYS A 145 -22.01 -15.29 -49.72
C LYS A 145 -22.68 -16.49 -49.04
N ASN A 146 -23.12 -16.32 -47.78
CA ASN A 146 -23.70 -17.39 -46.98
C ASN A 146 -25.24 -17.37 -46.94
N ASN A 147 -25.89 -16.44 -47.66
CA ASN A 147 -27.33 -16.24 -47.66
C ASN A 147 -27.93 -16.11 -46.23
N LEU A 148 -27.27 -15.31 -45.39
CA LEU A 148 -27.64 -15.09 -43.99
C LEU A 148 -28.58 -13.88 -43.85
N SER A 149 -29.40 -13.88 -42.80
CA SER A 149 -30.35 -12.80 -42.50
C SER A 149 -29.99 -12.12 -41.17
N PHE A 150 -29.39 -10.92 -41.26
CA PHE A 150 -29.11 -10.00 -40.16
C PHE A 150 -28.84 -8.59 -40.73
N ASP A 151 -28.99 -7.56 -39.92
CA ASP A 151 -28.61 -6.19 -40.28
C ASP A 151 -27.17 -5.89 -39.86
N VAL A 152 -26.42 -5.18 -40.70
CA VAL A 152 -25.06 -4.71 -40.39
C VAL A 152 -25.14 -3.24 -39.99
N LEU A 153 -24.60 -2.92 -38.82
CA LEU A 153 -24.59 -1.57 -38.26
C LEU A 153 -23.16 -1.20 -37.83
N GLU A 154 -22.85 0.10 -37.93
CA GLU A 154 -21.63 0.63 -37.36
C GLU A 154 -21.77 0.71 -35.83
N SER A 155 -20.72 0.30 -35.12
CA SER A 155 -20.61 0.45 -33.67
C SER A 155 -20.21 1.88 -33.31
N ASP A 156 -20.86 2.48 -32.31
CA ASP A 156 -20.48 3.79 -31.78
C ASP A 156 -19.12 3.75 -31.06
N ASP A 157 -18.79 2.62 -30.44
CA ASP A 157 -17.53 2.38 -29.75
C ASP A 157 -16.53 1.63 -30.64
N LYS A 158 -15.23 1.95 -30.50
CA LYS A 158 -14.15 1.24 -31.23
C LYS A 158 -13.96 -0.16 -30.65
N LEU A 159 -14.33 -1.18 -31.42
CA LEU A 159 -14.27 -2.60 -31.01
C LEU A 159 -12.88 -3.22 -31.17
N LEU A 160 -11.99 -2.55 -31.91
CA LEU A 160 -10.67 -3.02 -32.30
C LEU A 160 -10.71 -4.26 -33.20
N GLY A 161 -11.84 -4.48 -33.89
CA GLY A 161 -12.19 -5.71 -34.60
C GLY A 161 -13.07 -6.67 -33.78
N GLY A 162 -13.47 -7.77 -34.42
CA GLY A 162 -14.56 -8.59 -33.91
C GLY A 162 -15.92 -7.92 -34.15
N LEU A 163 -16.93 -8.34 -33.40
CA LEU A 163 -18.32 -7.92 -33.62
C LEU A 163 -19.18 -8.10 -32.37
N VAL A 164 -20.25 -7.32 -32.29
CA VAL A 164 -21.30 -7.46 -31.26
C VAL A 164 -22.59 -7.88 -31.95
N ILE A 165 -23.19 -8.98 -31.53
CA ILE A 165 -24.43 -9.52 -32.09
C ILE A 165 -25.56 -9.28 -31.11
N VAL A 166 -26.64 -8.66 -31.58
CA VAL A 166 -27.82 -8.37 -30.77
C VAL A 166 -29.04 -9.01 -31.43
N ASN A 167 -29.78 -9.79 -30.67
CA ASN A 167 -31.10 -10.28 -31.08
C ASN A 167 -32.16 -9.47 -30.34
N ARG A 168 -32.81 -8.53 -31.04
CA ARG A 168 -33.81 -7.63 -30.46
C ARG A 168 -35.08 -8.35 -30.06
N SER A 169 -35.47 -9.39 -30.80
CA SER A 169 -36.66 -10.19 -30.48
C SER A 169 -36.52 -10.97 -29.17
N LYS A 170 -35.28 -11.33 -28.79
CA LYS A 170 -34.98 -12.12 -27.59
C LYS A 170 -34.33 -11.32 -26.45
N GLY A 171 -33.86 -10.11 -26.72
CA GLY A 171 -33.12 -9.30 -25.74
C GLY A 171 -31.76 -9.91 -25.36
N ILE A 172 -31.10 -10.60 -26.29
CA ILE A 172 -29.79 -11.25 -26.06
C ILE A 172 -28.70 -10.45 -26.78
N LEU A 173 -27.54 -10.30 -26.13
CA LEU A 173 -26.34 -9.66 -26.68
C LEU A 173 -25.15 -10.60 -26.51
N LEU A 174 -24.38 -10.77 -27.59
CA LEU A 174 -23.10 -11.48 -27.60
C LEU A 174 -22.00 -10.51 -28.03
N ASP A 175 -21.06 -10.24 -27.14
CA ASP A 175 -19.90 -9.40 -27.43
C ASP A 175 -18.69 -10.29 -27.76
N TYR A 176 -18.26 -10.25 -29.01
CA TYR A 176 -17.04 -10.90 -29.48
C TYR A 176 -15.97 -9.90 -29.91
N SER A 177 -16.09 -8.63 -29.52
CA SER A 177 -15.09 -7.61 -29.82
C SER A 177 -13.74 -7.96 -29.20
N PHE A 178 -12.65 -7.52 -29.85
CA PHE A 178 -11.34 -7.64 -29.23
C PHE A 178 -11.20 -6.71 -28.03
N LYS A 179 -11.89 -5.57 -28.03
CA LYS A 179 -11.94 -4.65 -26.89
C LYS A 179 -12.42 -5.35 -25.62
N SER A 180 -13.59 -6.00 -25.65
CA SER A 180 -14.14 -6.66 -24.45
C SER A 180 -13.22 -7.75 -23.91
N LYS A 181 -12.63 -8.57 -24.80
CA LYS A 181 -11.64 -9.60 -24.43
C LYS A 181 -10.37 -8.99 -23.83
N LEU A 182 -9.85 -7.91 -24.40
CA LEU A 182 -8.67 -7.23 -23.86
C LEU A 182 -8.94 -6.63 -22.49
N ASP A 183 -10.10 -6.00 -22.31
CA ASP A 183 -10.47 -5.40 -21.02
C ASP A 183 -10.59 -6.49 -19.95
N TYR A 184 -11.25 -7.60 -20.26
CA TYR A 184 -11.33 -8.78 -19.38
C TYR A 184 -9.94 -9.35 -19.04
N GLU A 185 -9.08 -9.57 -20.03
CA GLU A 185 -7.73 -10.08 -19.80
C GLU A 185 -6.86 -9.10 -19.01
N ARG A 186 -7.07 -7.78 -19.16
CA ARG A 186 -6.32 -6.76 -18.41
C ARG A 186 -6.74 -6.74 -16.95
N GLU A 187 -8.03 -6.82 -16.67
CA GLU A 187 -8.57 -6.88 -15.30
C GLU A 187 -8.07 -8.12 -14.56
N ASN A 188 -8.04 -9.26 -15.23
CA ASN A 188 -7.65 -10.55 -14.65
C ASN A 188 -6.17 -10.90 -14.90
N PHE A 189 -5.36 -9.98 -15.44
CA PHE A 189 -4.00 -10.29 -15.90
C PHE A 189 -3.12 -10.89 -14.81
N LEU A 190 -3.19 -10.34 -13.59
CA LEU A 190 -2.34 -10.83 -12.50
C LEU A 190 -2.72 -12.25 -12.08
N GLU A 191 -4.00 -12.57 -12.07
CA GLU A 191 -4.51 -13.89 -11.70
C GLU A 191 -4.24 -14.91 -12.81
N ASN A 192 -4.61 -14.60 -14.05
CA ASN A 192 -4.46 -15.48 -15.20
C ASN A 192 -2.99 -15.90 -15.45
N PHE A 193 -2.04 -15.02 -15.12
CA PHE A 193 -0.62 -15.25 -15.35
C PHE A 193 0.19 -15.54 -14.08
N GLY A 194 -0.46 -15.70 -12.92
CA GLY A 194 0.22 -16.04 -11.66
C GLY A 194 1.20 -14.96 -11.18
N LEU A 195 0.90 -13.69 -11.44
CA LEU A 195 1.71 -12.52 -11.09
C LEU A 195 1.19 -11.76 -9.86
N SER A 196 0.23 -12.36 -9.15
CA SER A 196 -0.21 -11.92 -7.83
C SER A 196 0.99 -11.93 -6.88
N ILE A 197 1.27 -10.79 -6.24
CA ILE A 197 2.26 -10.73 -5.15
C ILE A 197 1.48 -10.52 -3.86
N GLU A 198 1.66 -11.40 -2.88
CA GLU A 198 1.17 -11.26 -1.50
C GLU A 198 1.91 -10.15 -0.73
#